data_AF-A0A5M6I8W5-F1
#
_entry.id   AF-A0A5M6I8W5-F1
#
_cell.length_a   1.000
_cell.length_b   1.000
_cell.length_c   1.000
_cell.angle_alpha   90.00
_cell.angle_beta   90.00
_cell.angle_gamma   90.00
#
_symmetry.space_group_name_H-M   'P 1'
#
loop_
_entity.id
_entity.type
_entity.pdbx_description
1 polymer ?
#
loop_
_entity_poly.entity_id
_entity_poly.type
_entity_poly.pdbx_seq_one_letter_code
_entity_poly.pdbx_strand_id
1 'polypeptide(L)'
;MSGTWTNASTDMVRKASAEELVGHRDRALERIEAGFEAIIEGMKAYKTAAGTGHGLSSLTSSTGAMWSVVYSGITKRAMDDVRKEIDRDVWTYMAESLGLYTVMDATAKAKFQDDIEKDPPEVTVENLRATFGALRADADVIFRRGLVETFRRLDRRYRSHDAFKIDDRIVLGHALNEFGSWTRYGRDDDRIADLDRVMHVLDGKPVPDRCAALPSQILDAVRAGKRCGERIERGEIIDRDSYFRVKWFKNGNVHLWMLRPDLVEKANKLIAEECGATLGDAR
;
A
#
# COMPACT_ATOMS: atom_id res chain seq x y z
N MET A 1 -3.29 37.06 3.38
CA MET A 1 -2.59 36.80 4.66
C MET A 1 -2.49 35.30 4.82
N SER A 2 -1.26 34.81 4.91
CA SER A 2 -0.86 33.41 4.96
C SER A 2 -1.41 32.70 6.20
N GLY A 3 -2.31 31.75 6.00
CA GLY A 3 -2.77 30.84 7.05
C GLY A 3 -1.76 29.70 7.21
N THR A 4 -1.04 29.71 8.33
CA THR A 4 -0.12 28.65 8.76
C THR A 4 -0.88 27.35 9.01
N TRP A 5 -0.52 26.30 8.27
CA TRP A 5 -0.92 24.93 8.52
C TRP A 5 -0.23 24.42 9.79
N THR A 6 -0.87 24.54 10.95
CA THR A 6 -0.44 23.79 12.15
C THR A 6 -1.40 22.63 12.37
N ASN A 7 -1.12 21.51 11.71
CA ASN A 7 -1.74 20.23 12.07
C ASN A 7 -0.87 19.57 13.14
N ALA A 8 -1.02 20.05 14.39
CA ALA A 8 -0.27 19.60 15.56
C ALA A 8 -0.45 18.10 15.89
N SER A 9 -1.36 17.40 15.20
CA SER A 9 -1.61 15.97 15.36
C SER A 9 -0.66 15.09 14.52
N THR A 10 -0.06 15.63 13.44
CA THR A 10 0.86 14.88 12.55
C THR A 10 2.34 15.07 12.89
N ASP A 11 2.65 15.99 13.81
CA ASP A 11 3.99 16.21 14.39
C ASP A 11 4.41 15.13 15.42
N MET A 12 3.47 14.23 15.74
CA MET A 12 3.65 13.09 16.63
C MET A 12 3.65 11.73 15.91
N VAL A 13 4.14 11.66 14.66
CA VAL A 13 5.06 10.54 14.39
C VAL A 13 6.31 10.86 15.21
N ARG A 14 6.22 10.69 16.52
CA ARG A 14 7.19 11.21 17.49
C ARG A 14 8.55 10.72 17.01
N LYS A 15 9.52 11.62 16.91
CA LYS A 15 10.94 11.30 16.67
C LYS A 15 11.35 9.97 17.36
N ALA A 16 10.94 9.84 18.62
CA ALA A 16 11.00 8.63 19.44
C ALA A 16 10.61 7.32 18.71
N SER A 17 9.52 7.25 17.92
CA SER A 17 9.11 6.03 17.23
C SER A 17 10.01 5.65 16.06
N ALA A 18 10.62 6.62 15.37
CA ALA A 18 11.58 6.34 14.30
C ALA A 18 12.93 5.88 14.88
N GLU A 19 13.40 6.55 15.92
CA GLU A 19 14.61 6.13 16.64
C GLU A 19 14.42 4.77 17.35
N GLU A 20 13.24 4.51 17.93
CA GLU A 20 12.90 3.22 18.53
C GLU A 20 12.84 2.10 17.49
N LEU A 21 12.18 2.34 16.35
CA LEU A 21 12.05 1.36 15.28
C LEU A 21 13.40 1.01 14.65
N VAL A 22 14.24 2.02 14.36
CA VAL A 22 15.62 1.81 13.92
C VAL A 22 16.41 1.05 14.99
N GLY A 23 16.27 1.42 16.28
CA GLY A 23 16.91 0.71 17.37
C GLY A 23 16.45 -0.75 17.54
N HIS A 24 15.19 -1.07 17.26
CA HIS A 24 14.72 -2.46 17.21
C HIS A 24 15.31 -3.23 16.04
N ARG A 25 15.37 -2.62 14.86
CA ARG A 25 16.00 -3.18 13.66
C ARG A 25 17.48 -3.47 13.90
N ASP A 26 18.23 -2.51 14.44
CA ASP A 26 19.67 -2.66 14.67
C ASP A 26 19.94 -3.74 15.72
N ARG A 27 19.18 -3.75 16.82
CA ARG A 27 19.27 -4.83 17.82
C ARG A 27 18.94 -6.20 17.23
N ALA A 28 18.00 -6.30 16.30
CA ALA A 28 17.70 -7.57 15.64
C ALA A 28 18.90 -8.07 14.83
N LEU A 29 19.54 -7.19 14.05
CA LEU A 29 20.74 -7.53 13.28
C LEU A 29 21.90 -7.96 14.17
N GLU A 30 22.21 -7.19 15.21
CA GLU A 30 23.28 -7.52 16.18
C GLU A 30 23.04 -8.90 16.81
N ARG A 31 21.79 -9.20 17.19
CA ARG A 31 21.45 -10.48 17.84
C ARG A 31 21.48 -11.65 16.88
N ILE A 32 21.07 -11.46 15.62
CA ILE A 32 21.16 -12.50 14.59
C ILE A 32 22.63 -12.80 14.28
N GLU A 33 23.47 -11.78 14.14
CA GLU A 33 24.91 -11.94 13.91
C GLU A 33 25.56 -12.72 15.07
N ALA A 34 25.34 -12.30 16.32
CA ALA A 34 25.82 -13.01 17.50
C ALA A 34 25.29 -14.46 17.58
N GLY A 35 24.05 -14.69 17.15
CA GLY A 35 23.47 -16.03 17.06
C GLY A 35 24.18 -16.91 16.04
N PHE A 36 24.53 -16.37 14.88
CA PHE A 36 25.32 -17.08 13.87
C PHE A 36 26.73 -17.40 14.38
N GLU A 37 27.39 -16.49 15.09
CA GLU A 37 28.69 -16.74 15.72
C GLU A 37 28.61 -17.90 16.71
N ALA A 38 27.63 -17.88 17.61
CA ALA A 38 27.42 -18.94 18.59
C ALA A 38 27.15 -20.30 17.93
N ILE A 39 26.39 -20.33 16.83
CA ILE A 39 26.17 -21.56 16.05
C ILE A 39 27.49 -22.06 15.45
N ILE A 40 28.29 -21.17 14.86
CA ILE A 40 29.59 -21.53 14.27
C ILE A 40 30.54 -22.08 15.34
N GLU A 41 30.60 -21.47 16.53
CA GLU A 41 31.39 -21.97 17.65
C GLU A 41 30.91 -23.33 18.13
N GLY A 42 29.60 -23.52 18.29
CA GLY A 42 29.00 -24.81 18.62
C GLY A 42 29.37 -25.90 17.60
N MET A 43 29.36 -25.57 16.31
CA MET A 43 29.77 -26.50 15.24
C MET A 43 31.26 -26.85 15.28
N LYS A 44 32.14 -25.90 15.67
CA LYS A 44 33.57 -26.19 15.91
C LYS A 44 33.76 -27.13 17.10
N ALA A 45 33.03 -26.90 18.19
CA ALA A 45 33.08 -27.76 19.37
C ALA A 45 32.55 -29.18 19.06
N TYR A 46 31.44 -29.28 18.33
CA TYR A 46 30.89 -30.54 17.84
C TYR A 46 31.92 -31.33 17.01
N LYS A 47 32.56 -30.68 16.03
CA LYS A 47 33.60 -31.31 15.20
C LYS A 47 34.77 -31.82 16.04
N THR A 48 35.16 -31.07 17.07
CA THR A 48 36.25 -31.46 17.99
C THR A 48 35.87 -32.69 18.81
N ALA A 49 34.64 -32.75 19.33
CA ALA A 49 34.16 -33.86 20.14
C ALA A 49 33.90 -35.14 19.33
N ALA A 50 33.32 -35.02 18.14
CA ALA A 50 32.90 -36.16 17.33
C ALA A 50 33.98 -36.67 16.36
N GLY A 51 35.10 -35.95 16.22
CA GLY A 51 36.17 -36.25 15.24
C GLY A 51 35.74 -36.12 13.76
N THR A 52 34.46 -35.83 13.51
CA THR A 52 33.84 -35.64 12.20
C THR A 52 32.86 -34.47 12.27
N GLY A 53 32.60 -33.83 11.14
CA GLY A 53 31.62 -32.75 11.02
C GLY A 53 30.38 -33.22 10.26
N HIS A 54 29.82 -34.39 10.58
CA HIS A 54 28.56 -34.79 9.97
C HIS A 54 27.53 -33.71 10.27
N GLY A 55 27.10 -32.99 9.24
CA GLY A 55 26.25 -31.82 9.36
C GLY A 55 25.10 -32.03 10.33
N LEU A 56 24.85 -31.06 11.21
CA LEU A 56 23.66 -31.04 12.05
C LEU A 56 22.45 -30.79 11.16
N SER A 57 21.93 -31.85 10.55
CA SER A 57 20.81 -31.80 9.61
C SER A 57 19.61 -31.10 10.25
N SER A 58 19.36 -31.29 11.55
CA SER A 58 18.30 -30.58 12.29
C SER A 58 18.44 -29.05 12.29
N LEU A 59 19.65 -28.50 12.13
CA LEU A 59 19.90 -27.06 11.98
C LEU A 59 19.88 -26.64 10.51
N THR A 60 20.37 -27.47 9.58
CA THR A 60 20.54 -27.07 8.17
C THR A 60 19.41 -27.49 7.24
N SER A 61 18.45 -28.31 7.69
CA SER A 61 17.37 -28.84 6.85
C SER A 61 16.16 -27.91 6.71
N SER A 62 16.07 -26.85 7.51
CA SER A 62 14.95 -25.91 7.50
C SER A 62 15.21 -24.61 6.72
N THR A 63 16.47 -24.21 6.49
CA THR A 63 16.80 -22.97 5.74
C THR A 63 18.14 -23.04 4.99
N GLY A 64 18.15 -22.60 3.73
CA GLY A 64 19.38 -22.52 2.91
C GLY A 64 20.42 -21.51 3.46
N ALA A 65 19.95 -20.47 4.15
CA ALA A 65 20.82 -19.49 4.81
C ALA A 65 21.64 -20.11 5.96
N MET A 66 21.02 -20.96 6.79
CA MET A 66 21.72 -21.63 7.90
C MET A 66 22.75 -22.64 7.40
N TRP A 67 22.49 -23.32 6.29
CA TRP A 67 23.50 -24.13 5.61
C TRP A 67 24.71 -23.26 5.19
N SER A 68 24.46 -22.12 4.54
CA SER A 68 25.54 -21.23 4.10
C SER A 68 26.38 -20.72 5.27
N VAL A 69 25.75 -20.27 6.37
CA VAL A 69 26.45 -19.77 7.56
C VAL A 69 27.29 -20.86 8.22
N VAL A 70 26.73 -22.07 8.40
CA VAL A 70 27.41 -23.18 9.08
C VAL A 70 28.66 -23.65 8.31
N TYR A 71 28.60 -23.69 6.98
CA TYR A 71 29.69 -24.23 6.16
C TYR A 71 30.62 -23.18 5.55
N SER A 72 30.13 -21.96 5.33
CA SER A 72 30.87 -20.87 4.67
C SER A 72 31.20 -19.71 5.63
N GLY A 73 30.73 -19.76 6.88
CA GLY A 73 30.88 -18.70 7.86
C GLY A 73 29.93 -17.51 7.61
N ILE A 74 30.02 -16.50 8.47
CA ILE A 74 29.30 -15.23 8.30
C ILE A 74 29.96 -14.47 7.15
N THR A 75 29.27 -14.39 6.02
CA THR A 75 29.73 -13.59 4.87
C THR A 75 29.05 -12.23 4.87
N LYS A 76 29.71 -11.21 4.31
CA LYS A 76 29.10 -9.90 4.08
C LYS A 76 27.79 -10.00 3.30
N ARG A 77 27.71 -10.94 2.34
CA ARG A 77 26.51 -11.21 1.56
C ARG A 77 25.38 -11.77 2.42
N ALA A 78 25.67 -12.75 3.28
CA ALA A 78 24.65 -13.33 4.17
C ALA A 78 24.07 -12.28 5.13
N MET A 79 24.91 -11.41 5.69
CA MET A 79 24.43 -10.32 6.56
C MET A 79 23.69 -9.23 5.79
N ASP A 80 24.09 -8.92 4.54
CA ASP A 80 23.32 -8.00 3.69
C ASP A 80 21.94 -8.58 3.32
N ASP A 81 21.84 -9.89 3.07
CA ASP A 81 20.56 -10.55 2.78
C ASP A 81 19.62 -10.49 4.00
N VAL A 82 20.13 -10.80 5.21
CA VAL A 82 19.37 -10.65 6.47
C VAL A 82 18.93 -9.20 6.69
N ARG A 83 19.84 -8.26 6.46
CA ARG A 83 19.55 -6.82 6.54
C ARG A 83 18.42 -6.44 5.60
N LYS A 84 18.46 -6.87 4.34
CA LYS A 84 17.41 -6.59 3.34
C LYS A 84 16.06 -7.15 3.78
N GLU A 85 16.02 -8.38 4.30
CA GLU A 85 14.77 -8.97 4.77
C GLU A 85 14.14 -8.14 5.90
N ILE A 86 14.92 -7.79 6.92
CA ILE A 86 14.43 -6.97 8.04
C ILE A 86 14.01 -5.58 7.55
N ASP A 87 14.83 -4.93 6.73
CA ASP A 87 14.54 -3.59 6.21
C ASP A 87 13.25 -3.58 5.37
N ARG A 88 13.03 -4.60 4.54
CA ARG A 88 11.79 -4.77 3.75
C ARG A 88 10.56 -4.88 4.64
N ASP A 89 10.62 -5.71 5.69
CA ASP A 89 9.50 -5.92 6.60
C ASP A 89 9.18 -4.65 7.39
N VAL A 90 10.22 -3.93 7.80
CA VAL A 90 10.07 -2.65 8.49
C VAL A 90 9.46 -1.58 7.57
N TRP A 91 9.92 -1.46 6.31
CA TRP A 91 9.30 -0.57 5.32
C TRP A 91 7.84 -0.92 5.06
N THR A 92 7.52 -2.21 4.95
CA THR A 92 6.15 -2.70 4.74
C THR A 92 5.26 -2.32 5.93
N TYR A 93 5.71 -2.60 7.15
CA TYR A 93 4.98 -2.25 8.37
C TYR A 93 4.70 -0.74 8.47
N MET A 94 5.71 0.10 8.21
CA MET A 94 5.52 1.55 8.22
C MET A 94 4.55 2.00 7.13
N ALA A 95 4.63 1.41 5.94
CA ALA A 95 3.77 1.80 4.83
C ALA A 95 2.29 1.51 5.11
N GLU A 96 2.02 0.37 5.75
CA GLU A 96 0.67 -0.05 6.13
C GLU A 96 0.15 0.65 7.39
N SER A 97 0.97 0.74 8.43
CA SER A 97 0.53 1.17 9.78
C SER A 97 0.63 2.68 10.01
N LEU A 98 1.58 3.35 9.35
CA LEU A 98 1.79 4.80 9.49
C LEU A 98 1.19 5.60 8.32
N GLY A 99 0.39 4.94 7.49
CA GLY A 99 -0.39 5.59 6.44
C GLY A 99 0.43 6.09 5.27
N LEU A 100 1.63 5.58 5.01
CA LEU A 100 2.45 6.02 3.86
C LEU A 100 1.71 5.80 2.53
N TYR A 101 0.97 4.69 2.42
CA TYR A 101 0.13 4.39 1.27
C TYR A 101 -1.03 5.37 1.07
N THR A 102 -1.43 6.13 2.10
CA THR A 102 -2.52 7.11 1.97
C THR A 102 -2.07 8.35 1.19
N VAL A 103 -0.77 8.65 1.18
CA VAL A 103 -0.19 9.76 0.43
C VAL A 103 0.04 9.37 -1.04
N MET A 104 0.40 8.11 -1.28
CA MET A 104 0.75 7.58 -2.60
C MET A 104 -0.47 7.38 -3.50
N ASP A 105 -0.30 7.61 -4.80
CA ASP A 105 -1.19 7.05 -5.83
C ASP A 105 -0.81 5.60 -6.17
N ALA A 106 -1.62 4.90 -6.97
CA ALA A 106 -1.37 3.51 -7.35
C ALA A 106 0.00 3.29 -8.04
N THR A 107 0.49 4.26 -8.81
CA THR A 107 1.78 4.17 -9.50
C THR A 107 2.94 4.33 -8.52
N ALA A 108 2.88 5.33 -7.63
CA ALA A 108 3.86 5.54 -6.56
C ALA A 108 3.89 4.35 -5.60
N LYS A 109 2.72 3.81 -5.25
CA LYS A 109 2.60 2.62 -4.39
C LYS A 109 3.22 1.40 -5.04
N ALA A 110 2.89 1.12 -6.31
CA ALA A 110 3.46 -0.02 -7.03
C ALA A 110 4.98 0.10 -7.15
N LYS A 111 5.49 1.30 -7.46
CA LYS A 111 6.93 1.55 -7.49
C LYS A 111 7.58 1.34 -6.12
N PHE A 112 6.99 1.88 -5.05
CA PHE A 112 7.52 1.73 -3.70
C PHE A 112 7.57 0.25 -3.29
N GLN A 113 6.52 -0.52 -3.59
CA GLN A 113 6.47 -1.96 -3.34
C GLN A 113 7.55 -2.72 -4.12
N ASP A 114 7.74 -2.40 -5.40
CA ASP A 114 8.77 -2.99 -6.25
C ASP A 114 10.19 -2.67 -5.74
N ASP A 115 10.42 -1.43 -5.30
CA ASP A 115 11.70 -0.97 -4.76
C ASP A 115 12.05 -1.75 -3.46
N ILE A 116 11.13 -1.87 -2.50
CA ILE A 116 11.38 -2.60 -1.24
C ILE A 116 11.49 -4.11 -1.45
N GLU A 117 10.82 -4.68 -2.46
CA GLU A 117 10.92 -6.10 -2.77
C GLU A 117 12.30 -6.44 -3.34
N LYS A 118 12.78 -5.65 -4.30
CA LYS A 118 14.04 -5.90 -5.01
C LYS A 118 15.29 -5.53 -4.21
N ASP A 119 15.35 -4.30 -3.71
CA ASP A 119 16.51 -3.78 -2.99
C ASP A 119 16.06 -2.71 -1.98
N PRO A 120 15.63 -3.14 -0.77
CA PRO A 120 15.09 -2.22 0.21
C PRO A 120 16.17 -1.24 0.68
N PRO A 121 15.86 0.08 0.67
CA PRO A 121 16.74 1.08 1.26
C PRO A 121 17.02 0.73 2.71
N GLU A 122 18.24 1.03 3.18
CA GLU A 122 18.58 0.79 4.57
C GLU A 122 17.64 1.57 5.50
N VAL A 123 17.11 0.92 6.53
CA VAL A 123 16.26 1.59 7.51
C VAL A 123 17.14 2.37 8.49
N THR A 124 17.35 3.65 8.17
CA THR A 124 18.01 4.62 9.04
C THR A 124 17.08 5.79 9.30
N VAL A 125 17.27 6.49 10.43
CA VAL A 125 16.46 7.69 10.76
C VAL A 125 16.50 8.72 9.62
N GLU A 126 17.65 8.85 8.95
CA GLU A 126 17.83 9.75 7.81
C GLU A 126 17.03 9.28 6.59
N ASN A 127 17.13 8.00 6.20
CA ASN A 127 16.38 7.45 5.08
C ASN A 127 14.87 7.48 5.32
N LEU A 128 14.42 7.23 6.55
CA LEU A 128 13.03 7.42 6.95
C LEU A 128 12.61 8.88 6.71
N ARG A 129 13.34 9.84 7.28
CA ARG A 129 13.01 11.27 7.12
C ARG A 129 13.04 11.71 5.67
N ALA A 130 13.99 11.24 4.87
CA ALA A 130 14.11 11.55 3.45
C ALA A 130 12.88 11.03 2.67
N THR A 131 12.51 9.77 2.85
CA THR A 131 11.35 9.16 2.18
C THR A 131 10.04 9.85 2.56
N PHE A 132 9.80 10.04 3.86
CA PHE A 132 8.59 10.74 4.32
C PHE A 132 8.56 12.22 3.91
N GLY A 133 9.73 12.88 3.91
CA GLY A 133 9.87 14.27 3.49
C GLY A 133 9.55 14.45 2.01
N ALA A 134 10.12 13.60 1.15
CA ALA A 134 9.86 13.61 -0.29
C ALA A 134 8.39 13.36 -0.59
N LEU A 135 7.77 12.36 0.05
CA LEU A 135 6.35 12.06 -0.13
C LEU A 135 5.43 13.21 0.29
N ARG A 136 5.78 13.94 1.36
CA ARG A 136 5.03 15.11 1.80
C ARG A 136 5.21 16.30 0.86
N ALA A 137 6.43 16.53 0.37
CA ALA A 137 6.73 17.60 -0.56
C ALA A 137 5.99 17.40 -1.90
N ASP A 138 5.93 16.16 -2.37
CA ASP A 138 5.28 15.80 -3.62
C ASP A 138 3.80 15.43 -3.45
N ALA A 139 3.24 15.56 -2.25
CA ALA A 139 1.89 15.06 -1.93
C ALA A 139 0.81 15.62 -2.87
N ASP A 140 0.87 16.92 -3.20
CA ASP A 140 -0.07 17.55 -4.15
C ASP A 140 0.09 16.99 -5.57
N VAL A 141 1.34 16.83 -6.03
CA VAL A 141 1.64 16.27 -7.37
C VAL A 141 1.20 14.81 -7.47
N ILE A 142 1.53 14.00 -6.46
CA ILE A 142 1.12 12.59 -6.37
C ILE A 142 -0.40 12.49 -6.31
N PHE A 143 -1.04 13.37 -5.55
CA PHE A 143 -2.49 13.44 -5.47
C PHE A 143 -3.13 13.75 -6.83
N ARG A 144 -2.70 14.83 -7.50
CA ARG A 144 -3.24 15.24 -8.81
C ARG A 144 -3.00 14.20 -9.90
N ARG A 145 -1.80 13.62 -9.94
CA ARG A 145 -1.50 12.51 -10.87
C ARG A 145 -2.38 11.30 -10.60
N GLY A 146 -2.54 10.93 -9.32
CA GLY A 146 -3.43 9.85 -8.90
C GLY A 146 -4.86 10.09 -9.34
N LEU A 147 -5.39 11.30 -9.11
CA LEU A 147 -6.71 11.73 -9.56
C LEU A 147 -6.89 11.48 -11.06
N VAL A 148 -5.99 12.01 -11.89
CA VAL A 148 -6.07 11.84 -13.35
C VAL A 148 -5.99 10.37 -13.75
N GLU A 149 -5.05 9.61 -13.18
CA GLU A 149 -4.87 8.19 -13.51
C GLU A 149 -6.08 7.32 -13.13
N THR A 150 -6.72 7.58 -11.99
CA THR A 150 -7.92 6.88 -11.56
C THR A 150 -9.03 6.99 -12.60
N PHE A 151 -9.27 8.19 -13.15
CA PHE A 151 -10.27 8.41 -14.19
C PHE A 151 -9.80 7.99 -15.59
N ARG A 152 -8.49 8.09 -15.87
CA ARG A 152 -7.91 7.66 -17.15
C ARG A 152 -8.10 6.17 -17.39
N ARG A 153 -7.99 5.36 -16.33
CA ARG A 153 -8.11 3.89 -16.34
C ARG A 153 -9.54 3.36 -16.44
N LEU A 154 -10.56 4.22 -16.36
CA LEU A 154 -11.94 3.80 -16.52
C LEU A 154 -12.23 3.29 -17.95
N ASP A 155 -13.05 2.23 -18.04
CA ASP A 155 -13.37 1.58 -19.31
C ASP A 155 -14.14 2.52 -20.26
N ARG A 156 -13.52 2.86 -21.39
CA ARG A 156 -14.06 3.82 -22.38
C ARG A 156 -15.33 3.36 -23.10
N ARG A 157 -15.74 2.10 -22.94
CA ARG A 157 -17.00 1.60 -23.51
C ARG A 157 -18.23 2.23 -22.87
N TYR A 158 -18.11 2.77 -21.65
CA TYR A 158 -19.22 3.45 -20.98
C TYR A 158 -19.25 4.94 -21.31
N ARG A 159 -20.41 5.43 -21.76
CA ARG A 159 -20.61 6.84 -22.16
C ARG A 159 -20.27 7.85 -21.07
N SER A 160 -20.42 7.49 -19.80
CA SER A 160 -20.14 8.37 -18.65
C SER A 160 -18.64 8.44 -18.28
N HIS A 161 -17.76 7.75 -19.00
CA HIS A 161 -16.32 7.77 -18.75
C HIS A 161 -15.57 8.65 -19.75
N ASP A 162 -15.23 9.86 -19.33
CA ASP A 162 -14.41 10.79 -20.09
C ASP A 162 -12.97 10.82 -19.55
N ALA A 163 -11.98 11.08 -20.39
CA ALA A 163 -10.58 11.10 -19.99
C ALA A 163 -10.21 12.42 -19.30
N PHE A 164 -11.02 13.45 -19.51
CA PHE A 164 -10.77 14.83 -19.12
C PHE A 164 -11.82 15.38 -18.15
N LYS A 165 -12.87 14.58 -17.84
CA LYS A 165 -13.86 14.94 -16.83
C LYS A 165 -14.46 13.71 -16.16
N ILE A 166 -14.92 13.95 -14.95
CA ILE A 166 -15.73 13.07 -14.12
C ILE A 166 -17.17 13.46 -14.36
N ASP A 167 -17.97 12.48 -14.77
CA ASP A 167 -19.42 12.63 -14.92
C ASP A 167 -20.16 12.16 -13.65
N ASP A 168 -21.48 12.20 -13.68
CA ASP A 168 -22.36 11.83 -12.57
C ASP A 168 -22.22 10.36 -12.10
N ARG A 169 -21.70 9.47 -12.96
CA ARG A 169 -21.71 8.03 -12.73
C ARG A 169 -20.47 7.29 -13.28
N ILE A 170 -19.90 6.44 -12.45
CA ILE A 170 -18.83 5.49 -12.78
C ILE A 170 -19.40 4.08 -12.85
N VAL A 171 -19.01 3.31 -13.86
CA VAL A 171 -19.46 1.92 -14.08
C VAL A 171 -18.27 0.97 -14.10
N LEU A 172 -18.25 0.01 -13.18
CA LEU A 172 -17.23 -1.03 -13.12
C LEU A 172 -17.88 -2.35 -13.54
N GLY A 173 -17.50 -2.84 -14.72
CA GLY A 173 -18.01 -4.08 -15.29
C GLY A 173 -17.36 -5.29 -14.65
N HIS A 174 -18.15 -6.27 -14.21
CA HIS A 174 -17.66 -7.51 -13.60
C HIS A 174 -16.68 -7.30 -12.42
N ALA A 175 -16.86 -6.24 -11.65
CA ALA A 175 -16.02 -5.92 -10.49
C ALA A 175 -16.18 -6.94 -9.36
N LEU A 176 -17.38 -7.53 -9.22
CA LEU A 176 -17.67 -8.60 -8.27
C LEU A 176 -17.86 -9.93 -9.00
N ASN A 177 -17.39 -11.03 -8.38
CA ASN A 177 -17.65 -12.38 -8.86
C ASN A 177 -19.09 -12.84 -8.52
N GLU A 178 -19.46 -14.04 -8.98
CA GLU A 178 -20.80 -14.60 -8.74
C GLU A 178 -21.15 -14.81 -7.26
N PHE A 179 -20.16 -14.78 -6.36
CA PHE A 179 -20.31 -14.88 -4.92
C PHE A 179 -20.14 -13.53 -4.22
N GLY A 180 -20.05 -12.40 -4.94
CA GLY A 180 -19.98 -11.07 -4.35
C GLY A 180 -18.65 -10.71 -3.70
N SER A 181 -17.55 -11.31 -4.15
CA SER A 181 -16.18 -10.89 -3.80
C SER A 181 -15.53 -10.16 -4.97
N TRP A 182 -14.61 -9.23 -4.69
CA TRP A 182 -13.85 -8.52 -5.73
C TRP A 182 -13.13 -9.49 -6.67
N THR A 183 -13.17 -9.19 -7.96
CA THR A 183 -12.41 -9.94 -8.96
C THR A 183 -10.94 -9.51 -8.95
N ARG A 184 -10.02 -10.47 -9.08
CA ARG A 184 -8.57 -10.19 -9.06
C ARG A 184 -8.04 -9.58 -10.36
N TYR A 185 -8.77 -9.76 -11.46
CA TYR A 185 -8.33 -9.33 -12.80
C TYR A 185 -8.49 -7.82 -13.00
N GLY A 186 -9.55 -7.24 -12.43
CA GLY A 186 -9.81 -5.81 -12.53
C GLY A 186 -8.93 -4.98 -11.61
N ARG A 187 -8.66 -5.45 -10.38
CA ARG A 187 -8.23 -4.60 -9.25
C ARG A 187 -9.18 -3.41 -9.04
N ASP A 188 -10.48 -3.67 -9.20
CA ASP A 188 -11.50 -2.64 -9.03
C ASP A 188 -11.65 -2.19 -7.58
N ASP A 189 -11.24 -3.02 -6.61
CA ASP A 189 -11.11 -2.64 -5.21
C ASP A 189 -10.07 -1.54 -5.00
N ASP A 190 -8.89 -1.67 -5.62
CA ASP A 190 -7.87 -0.60 -5.60
C ASP A 190 -8.40 0.68 -6.27
N ARG A 191 -9.10 0.57 -7.41
CA ARG A 191 -9.67 1.74 -8.10
C ARG A 191 -10.71 2.47 -7.25
N ILE A 192 -11.59 1.72 -6.58
CA ILE A 192 -12.61 2.30 -5.70
C ILE A 192 -11.95 2.92 -4.46
N ALA A 193 -10.91 2.29 -3.91
CA ALA A 193 -10.15 2.87 -2.81
C ALA A 193 -9.51 4.21 -3.20
N ASP A 194 -8.94 4.30 -4.41
CA ASP A 194 -8.37 5.55 -4.92
C ASP A 194 -9.45 6.63 -5.10
N LEU A 195 -10.64 6.28 -5.63
CA LEU A 195 -11.77 7.21 -5.76
C LEU A 195 -12.23 7.73 -4.38
N ASP A 196 -12.38 6.83 -3.41
CA ASP A 196 -12.79 7.17 -2.05
C ASP A 196 -11.78 8.10 -1.37
N ARG A 197 -10.49 7.79 -1.52
CA ARG A 197 -9.38 8.62 -1.05
C ARG A 197 -9.41 10.02 -1.67
N VAL A 198 -9.64 10.11 -2.99
CA VAL A 198 -9.75 11.41 -3.69
C VAL A 198 -10.84 12.28 -3.08
N MET A 199 -12.01 11.71 -2.82
CA MET A 199 -13.14 12.47 -2.26
C MET A 199 -12.82 12.96 -0.85
N HIS A 200 -12.21 12.13 -0.01
CA HIS A 200 -11.77 12.53 1.33
C HIS A 200 -10.78 13.69 1.29
N VAL A 201 -9.77 13.63 0.41
CA VAL A 201 -8.77 14.69 0.29
C VAL A 201 -9.40 16.01 -0.19
N LEU A 202 -10.30 15.97 -1.18
CA LEU A 202 -10.99 17.18 -1.68
C LEU A 202 -11.98 17.79 -0.68
N ASP A 203 -12.54 16.96 0.20
CA ASP A 203 -13.41 17.36 1.31
C ASP A 203 -12.60 17.80 2.55
N GLY A 204 -11.27 17.66 2.54
CA GLY A 204 -10.40 17.99 3.67
C GLY A 204 -10.56 17.05 4.87
N LYS A 205 -11.08 15.84 4.65
CA LYS A 205 -11.25 14.80 5.66
C LYS A 205 -10.07 13.83 5.70
N PRO A 206 -9.80 13.16 6.84
CA PRO A 206 -8.80 12.11 6.89
C PRO A 206 -9.18 10.95 5.96
N VAL A 207 -8.19 10.39 5.26
CA VAL A 207 -8.39 9.21 4.41
C VAL A 207 -8.67 7.99 5.30
N PRO A 208 -9.71 7.20 5.02
CA PRO A 208 -10.02 6.01 5.81
C PRO A 208 -8.94 4.94 5.62
N ASP A 209 -8.71 4.13 6.66
CA ASP A 209 -7.91 2.92 6.50
C ASP A 209 -8.62 1.89 5.60
N ARG A 210 -7.92 0.80 5.26
CA ARG A 210 -8.45 -0.24 4.37
C ARG A 210 -9.78 -0.83 4.85
N CYS A 211 -9.98 -0.96 6.15
CA CYS A 211 -11.17 -1.58 6.73
C CYS A 211 -12.37 -0.63 6.71
N ALA A 212 -12.14 0.67 6.82
CA ALA A 212 -13.16 1.70 6.74
C ALA A 212 -13.44 2.20 5.31
N ALA A 213 -12.53 1.97 4.36
CA ALA A 213 -12.65 2.44 2.99
C ALA A 213 -13.85 1.83 2.24
N LEU A 214 -14.31 2.53 1.21
CA LEU A 214 -15.47 2.16 0.40
C LEU A 214 -15.48 0.71 -0.11
N PRO A 215 -14.36 0.10 -0.58
CA PRO A 215 -14.39 -1.30 -1.02
C PRO A 215 -14.82 -2.27 0.08
N SER A 216 -14.42 -2.01 1.33
CA SER A 216 -14.79 -2.83 2.49
C SER A 216 -16.27 -2.64 2.84
N GLN A 217 -16.77 -1.40 2.79
CA GLN A 217 -18.19 -1.09 2.99
C GLN A 217 -19.09 -1.81 1.97
N ILE A 218 -18.67 -1.87 0.70
CA ILE A 218 -19.40 -2.59 -0.37
C ILE A 218 -19.44 -4.09 -0.06
N LEU A 219 -18.30 -4.71 0.29
CA LEU A 219 -18.26 -6.14 0.60
C LEU A 219 -19.12 -6.49 1.81
N ASP A 220 -19.08 -5.68 2.86
CA ASP A 220 -19.88 -5.91 4.06
C ASP A 220 -21.38 -5.83 3.73
N ALA A 221 -21.80 -4.86 2.92
CA ALA A 221 -23.19 -4.74 2.50
C ALA A 221 -23.65 -5.89 1.59
N VAL A 222 -22.79 -6.32 0.64
CA VAL A 222 -23.06 -7.48 -0.22
C VAL A 222 -23.21 -8.75 0.63
N ARG A 223 -22.37 -8.93 1.65
CA ARG A 223 -22.40 -10.09 2.55
C ARG A 223 -23.58 -10.05 3.51
N ALA A 224 -23.94 -8.89 4.04
CA ALA A 224 -25.10 -8.73 4.92
C ALA A 224 -26.42 -9.11 4.21
N GLY A 225 -26.48 -8.92 2.89
CA GLY A 225 -27.64 -9.24 2.06
C GLY A 225 -27.79 -10.71 1.66
N LYS A 226 -26.91 -11.63 2.07
CA LYS A 226 -26.95 -13.04 1.65
C LYS A 226 -26.40 -14.02 2.68
N ARG A 227 -26.71 -15.31 2.56
CA ARG A 227 -26.08 -16.37 3.36
C ARG A 227 -24.78 -16.86 2.73
N CYS A 228 -23.95 -17.53 3.53
CA CYS A 228 -22.72 -18.16 3.05
C CYS A 228 -23.03 -19.17 1.93
N GLY A 229 -22.29 -19.09 0.83
CA GLY A 229 -22.47 -19.95 -0.35
C GLY A 229 -23.53 -19.49 -1.35
N GLU A 230 -24.36 -18.50 -1.01
CA GLU A 230 -25.35 -17.96 -1.96
C GLU A 230 -24.69 -17.07 -3.02
N ARG A 231 -25.30 -17.01 -4.21
CA ARG A 231 -24.89 -16.10 -5.28
C ARG A 231 -25.21 -14.65 -4.93
N ILE A 232 -24.49 -13.73 -5.57
CA ILE A 232 -24.71 -12.29 -5.40
C ILE A 232 -26.11 -11.89 -5.87
N GLU A 233 -26.81 -11.18 -5.00
CA GLU A 233 -28.08 -10.52 -5.31
C GLU A 233 -27.88 -9.04 -5.58
N ARG A 234 -28.85 -8.40 -6.24
CA ARG A 234 -28.79 -6.94 -6.46
C ARG A 234 -28.93 -6.20 -5.14
N GLY A 235 -28.21 -5.11 -4.98
CA GLY A 235 -28.29 -4.27 -3.78
C GLY A 235 -27.72 -2.89 -4.00
N GLU A 236 -27.88 -2.04 -3.00
CA GLU A 236 -27.37 -0.68 -3.01
C GLU A 236 -27.06 -0.19 -1.60
N ILE A 237 -26.11 0.73 -1.51
CA ILE A 237 -25.78 1.49 -0.31
C ILE A 237 -25.50 2.95 -0.66
N ILE A 238 -25.56 3.80 0.34
CA ILE A 238 -24.84 5.06 0.34
C ILE A 238 -23.65 4.85 1.28
N ASP A 239 -22.48 5.27 0.85
CA ASP A 239 -21.27 5.20 1.67
C ASP A 239 -21.41 6.06 2.94
N ARG A 240 -20.59 5.75 3.95
CA ARG A 240 -20.63 6.43 5.24
C ARG A 240 -20.51 7.95 5.13
N ASP A 241 -19.68 8.43 4.21
CA ASP A 241 -19.36 9.84 4.04
C ASP A 241 -20.24 10.55 3.01
N SER A 242 -21.23 9.84 2.45
CA SER A 242 -22.18 10.36 1.45
C SER A 242 -21.51 10.94 0.21
N TYR A 243 -20.37 10.38 -0.21
CA TYR A 243 -19.74 10.71 -1.48
C TYR A 243 -20.36 9.93 -2.64
N PHE A 244 -20.78 8.69 -2.39
CA PHE A 244 -21.22 7.74 -3.41
C PHE A 244 -22.50 7.04 -3.01
N ARG A 245 -23.47 7.02 -3.93
CA ARG A 245 -24.48 5.96 -3.96
C ARG A 245 -23.91 4.82 -4.78
N VAL A 246 -23.79 3.64 -4.21
CA VAL A 246 -23.28 2.44 -4.88
C VAL A 246 -24.40 1.45 -5.11
N LYS A 247 -24.49 0.90 -6.32
CA LYS A 247 -25.40 -0.20 -6.66
C LYS A 247 -24.64 -1.33 -7.32
N TRP A 248 -24.91 -2.56 -6.92
CA TRP A 248 -24.37 -3.75 -7.55
C TRP A 248 -25.47 -4.64 -8.13
N PHE A 249 -25.10 -5.42 -9.14
CA PHE A 249 -26.01 -6.24 -9.91
C PHE A 249 -25.56 -7.70 -9.92
N LYS A 250 -26.50 -8.62 -10.21
CA LYS A 250 -26.24 -10.07 -10.21
C LYS A 250 -25.15 -10.52 -11.19
N ASN A 251 -24.88 -9.72 -12.23
CA ASN A 251 -23.84 -9.98 -13.23
C ASN A 251 -22.44 -9.49 -12.79
N GLY A 252 -22.30 -8.99 -11.55
CA GLY A 252 -21.04 -8.51 -11.01
C GLY A 252 -20.73 -7.04 -11.30
N ASN A 253 -21.61 -6.32 -12.01
CA ASN A 253 -21.40 -4.90 -12.27
C ASN A 253 -21.65 -4.07 -11.01
N VAL A 254 -20.84 -3.02 -10.85
CA VAL A 254 -20.95 -2.03 -9.77
C VAL A 254 -21.05 -0.64 -10.38
N HIS A 255 -22.08 0.11 -10.01
CA HIS A 255 -22.28 1.49 -10.44
C HIS A 255 -22.13 2.41 -9.23
N LEU A 256 -21.34 3.47 -9.38
CA LEU A 256 -21.16 4.51 -8.38
C LEU A 256 -21.74 5.80 -8.94
N TRP A 257 -22.66 6.44 -8.21
CA TRP A 257 -23.15 7.78 -8.51
C TRP A 257 -22.54 8.77 -7.52
N MET A 258 -22.00 9.87 -8.05
CA MET A 258 -21.42 10.94 -7.25
C MET A 258 -22.53 11.73 -6.57
N LEU A 259 -22.48 11.86 -5.24
CA LEU A 259 -23.46 12.60 -4.44
C LEU A 259 -23.02 14.02 -4.07
N ARG A 260 -21.71 14.31 -4.19
CA ARG A 260 -21.10 15.60 -3.87
C ARG A 260 -20.65 16.34 -5.15
N PRO A 261 -21.55 17.05 -5.84
CA PRO A 261 -21.20 17.74 -7.10
C PRO A 261 -20.13 18.82 -6.91
N ASP A 262 -20.04 19.43 -5.73
CA ASP A 262 -19.01 20.40 -5.37
C ASP A 262 -17.59 19.78 -5.39
N LEU A 263 -17.45 18.53 -4.94
CA LEU A 263 -16.18 17.80 -4.97
C LEU A 263 -15.84 17.34 -6.38
N VAL A 264 -16.86 16.94 -7.17
CA VAL A 264 -16.70 16.61 -8.60
C VAL A 264 -16.21 17.83 -9.38
N GLU A 265 -16.75 19.02 -9.11
CA GLU A 265 -16.31 20.26 -9.75
C GLU A 265 -14.85 20.59 -9.41
N LYS A 266 -14.47 20.48 -8.13
CA LYS A 266 -13.06 20.63 -7.70
C LYS A 266 -12.13 19.65 -8.42
N ALA A 267 -12.52 18.38 -8.48
CA ALA A 267 -11.75 17.34 -9.14
C ALA A 267 -11.61 17.62 -10.65
N ASN A 268 -12.70 18.00 -11.33
CA ASN A 268 -12.67 18.37 -12.75
C ASN A 268 -11.79 19.58 -13.04
N LYS A 269 -11.77 20.57 -12.13
CA LYS A 269 -10.86 21.71 -12.23
C LYS A 269 -9.40 21.27 -12.19
N LEU A 270 -9.04 20.39 -11.24
CA LEU A 270 -7.68 19.85 -11.13
C LEU A 270 -7.30 19.01 -12.36
N ILE A 271 -8.20 18.15 -12.85
CA ILE A 271 -7.97 17.36 -14.07
C ILE A 271 -7.73 18.28 -15.28
N ALA A 272 -8.52 19.35 -15.42
CA ALA A 272 -8.37 20.31 -16.50
C ALA A 272 -7.02 21.07 -16.43
N GLU A 273 -6.58 21.46 -15.24
CA GLU A 273 -5.27 22.09 -15.01
C GLU A 273 -4.13 21.15 -15.43
N GLU A 274 -4.15 19.89 -15.00
CA GLU A 274 -3.12 18.90 -15.32
C GLU A 274 -3.09 18.54 -16.80
N CYS A 275 -4.25 18.23 -17.40
CA CYS A 275 -4.36 17.89 -18.82
C CYS A 275 -4.08 19.10 -19.73
N GLY A 276 -4.43 20.31 -19.29
CA GLY A 276 -4.10 21.55 -19.98
C GLY A 276 -2.59 21.84 -19.98
N ALA A 277 -1.91 21.58 -18.86
CA ALA A 277 -0.45 21.68 -18.76
C ALA A 277 0.25 20.66 -19.67
N THR A 278 -0.22 19.40 -19.72
CA THR A 278 0.40 18.36 -20.57
C THR A 278 0.26 18.62 -22.07
N LEU A 279 -0.76 19.37 -22.50
CA LEU A 279 -0.93 19.78 -23.91
C LEU A 279 -0.07 21.00 -24.28
N GLY A 280 0.40 21.78 -23.29
CA GLY A 280 1.29 22.92 -23.49
C GLY A 280 2.75 22.53 -23.73
N ASP A 281 3.21 21.46 -23.09
CA ASP A 281 4.59 20.94 -23.18
C ASP A 281 4.86 20.11 -24.44
N ALA A 282 3.85 19.89 -25.29
CA ALA A 282 3.93 19.15 -26.54
C ALA A 282 4.00 20.04 -27.80
N ARG A 283 4.39 21.32 -27.65
CA ARG A 283 4.55 22.29 -28.75
C ARG A 283 6.00 22.69 -29.00
#